data_AF-A0A5J5FPX5-F1
#
_entry.id   AF-A0A5J5FPX5-F1
#
_cell.length_a   1.000
_cell.length_b   1.000
_cell.length_c   1.000
_cell.angle_alpha   90.00
_cell.angle_beta   90.00
_cell.angle_gamma   90.00
#
_symmetry.space_group_name_H-M   'P 1'
#
loop_
_entity.id
_entity.type
_entity.pdbx_description
1 polymer ?
#
loop_
_entity_poly.entity_id
_entity_poly.type
_entity_poly.pdbx_seq_one_letter_code
_entity_poly.pdbx_strand_id
1 'polypeptide(L)'
;MKRHFLSLLLLTLAATGCSTSQETLLPVDENTTMLSLWGRQTGDNRALYDQRSLLHRPLEQSLTQEQQSYTRTAGNEIRAQFRRLPNPDMLMYVYPHLTDGEPTPVPGYSTVFPFYTRVQYAMPGERAEAL
;
A
#
# COMPACT_ATOMS: atom_id res chain seq x y z
N MET A 1 35.03 -50.45 -5.02
CA MET A 1 35.48 -49.92 -3.70
C MET A 1 36.22 -48.58 -3.82
N LYS A 2 37.19 -48.39 -4.73
CA LYS A 2 37.96 -47.13 -4.87
C LYS A 2 37.13 -45.87 -5.25
N ARG A 3 36.08 -46.01 -6.09
CA ARG A 3 35.20 -44.88 -6.48
C ARG A 3 34.34 -44.35 -5.33
N HIS A 4 33.84 -45.24 -4.47
CA HIS A 4 33.06 -44.84 -3.29
C HIS A 4 33.91 -44.14 -2.23
N PHE A 5 35.17 -44.56 -2.08
CA PHE A 5 36.13 -43.93 -1.18
C PHE A 5 36.46 -42.49 -1.62
N LEU A 6 36.63 -42.26 -2.93
CA LEU A 6 36.89 -40.94 -3.49
C LEU A 6 35.70 -39.98 -3.31
N SER A 7 34.46 -40.47 -3.50
CA SER A 7 33.26 -39.68 -3.26
C SER A 7 33.03 -39.38 -1.77
N LEU A 8 33.40 -40.31 -0.87
CA LEU A 8 33.27 -40.09 0.58
C LEU A 8 34.28 -39.04 1.07
N LEU A 9 35.52 -39.08 0.53
CA LEU A 9 36.56 -38.10 0.81
C LEU A 9 36.18 -36.69 0.31
N LEU A 10 35.57 -36.60 -0.87
CA LEU A 10 35.10 -35.33 -1.44
C LEU A 10 33.98 -34.71 -0.59
N LEU A 11 33.08 -35.55 -0.08
CA LEU A 11 31.96 -35.11 0.78
C LEU A 11 32.45 -34.58 2.13
N THR A 12 33.45 -35.23 2.75
CA THR A 12 34.02 -34.75 4.02
C THR A 12 34.77 -33.44 3.86
N LEU A 13 35.42 -33.22 2.70
CA LEU A 13 36.15 -31.98 2.43
C LEU A 13 35.22 -30.79 2.15
N ALA A 14 34.03 -31.04 1.58
CA ALA A 14 33.02 -30.01 1.36
C ALA A 14 32.33 -29.57 2.68
N ALA A 15 32.23 -30.46 3.67
CA ALA A 15 31.55 -30.18 4.94
C ALA A 15 32.38 -29.32 5.91
N THR A 16 33.71 -29.29 5.80
CA THR A 16 34.57 -28.51 6.71
C THR A 16 34.69 -27.02 6.35
N GLY A 17 34.11 -26.60 5.23
CA GLY A 17 34.14 -25.20 4.77
C GLY A 17 33.07 -24.26 5.35
N CYS A 18 32.05 -24.80 6.04
CA CYS A 18 30.88 -24.03 6.50
C CYS A 18 30.73 -23.95 8.03
N SER A 19 31.83 -24.10 8.79
CA SER A 19 31.82 -23.89 10.25
C SER A 19 32.44 -22.54 10.59
N THR A 20 31.65 -21.47 10.51
CA THR A 20 32.04 -20.16 11.06
C THR A 20 31.74 -20.13 12.55
N SER A 21 32.70 -19.66 13.35
CA SER A 21 32.59 -19.68 14.80
C SER A 21 31.95 -18.39 15.32
N GLN A 22 31.19 -18.47 16.40
CA GLN A 22 30.43 -17.33 16.94
C GLN A 22 31.35 -16.16 17.31
N GLU A 23 32.58 -16.44 17.74
CA GLU A 23 33.59 -15.44 18.10
C GLU A 23 33.99 -14.57 16.90
N THR A 24 33.90 -15.11 15.68
CA THR A 24 34.22 -14.38 14.45
C THR A 24 33.04 -13.55 13.93
N LEU A 25 31.81 -14.03 14.10
CA LEU A 25 30.61 -13.34 13.61
C LEU A 25 30.05 -12.31 14.60
N LEU A 26 30.19 -12.59 15.89
CA LEU A 26 29.61 -11.82 16.99
C LEU A 26 30.59 -11.84 18.18
N PRO A 27 31.73 -11.13 18.10
CA PRO A 27 32.67 -11.06 19.21
C PRO A 27 32.00 -10.39 20.41
N VAL A 28 31.64 -11.17 21.41
CA VAL A 28 31.20 -10.69 22.72
C VAL A 28 32.41 -10.77 23.64
N ASP A 29 32.71 -9.68 24.34
CA ASP A 29 33.78 -9.64 25.33
C ASP A 29 33.52 -10.66 26.46
N GLU A 30 34.56 -11.39 26.88
CA GLU A 30 34.44 -12.53 27.82
C GLU A 30 33.85 -12.12 29.17
N ASN A 31 34.01 -10.85 29.55
CA ASN A 31 33.53 -10.27 30.80
C ASN A 31 32.12 -9.65 30.69
N THR A 32 31.46 -9.75 29.53
CA THR A 32 30.12 -9.19 29.33
C THR A 32 29.03 -10.18 29.75
N THR A 33 28.30 -9.84 30.79
CA THR A 33 27.15 -10.63 31.25
C THR A 33 25.84 -10.14 30.60
N MET A 34 24.86 -11.04 30.38
CA MET A 34 23.55 -10.65 29.84
C MET A 34 22.87 -9.52 30.65
N LEU A 35 23.09 -9.50 31.97
CA LEU A 35 22.58 -8.44 32.85
C LEU A 35 23.20 -7.07 32.55
N SER A 36 24.52 -7.01 32.27
CA SER A 36 25.18 -5.75 31.95
C SER A 36 24.80 -5.26 30.55
N LEU A 37 24.59 -6.17 29.61
CA LEU A 37 24.06 -5.85 28.28
C LEU A 37 22.64 -5.27 28.34
N TRP A 38 21.77 -5.89 29.14
CA TRP A 38 20.40 -5.42 29.34
C TRP A 38 20.36 -4.06 30.04
N GLY A 39 21.18 -3.88 31.09
CA GLY A 39 21.30 -2.61 31.80
C GLY A 39 21.79 -1.47 30.91
N ARG A 40 22.70 -1.75 29.96
CA ARG A 40 23.21 -0.75 29.00
C ARG A 40 22.19 -0.39 27.92
N GLN A 41 21.34 -1.32 27.49
CA GLN A 41 20.27 -1.04 26.51
C GLN A 41 19.04 -0.36 27.12
N THR A 42 18.83 -0.50 28.44
CA THR A 42 17.67 0.07 29.14
C THR A 42 18.00 1.32 29.95
N GLY A 43 19.28 1.53 30.29
CA GLY A 43 19.78 2.68 31.03
C GLY A 43 20.45 3.69 30.11
N ASP A 44 19.76 4.82 29.91
CA ASP A 44 20.18 6.03 29.18
C ASP A 44 19.67 6.15 27.74
N ASN A 45 18.43 6.62 27.62
CA ASN A 45 17.77 6.92 26.35
C ASN A 45 18.55 7.96 25.52
N ARG A 46 19.33 8.87 26.14
CA ARG A 46 20.06 9.92 25.41
C ARG A 46 21.17 9.33 24.54
N ALA A 47 21.96 8.42 25.08
CA ALA A 47 23.01 7.73 24.32
C ALA A 47 22.43 6.94 23.13
N LEU A 48 21.25 6.31 23.30
CA LEU A 48 20.56 5.62 22.21
C LEU A 48 20.01 6.58 21.15
N TYR A 49 19.49 7.75 21.55
CA TYR A 49 19.07 8.79 20.61
C TYR A 49 20.25 9.33 19.80
N ASP A 50 21.38 9.61 20.45
CA ASP A 50 22.60 10.08 19.78
C ASP A 50 23.14 9.03 18.80
N GLN A 51 23.20 7.75 19.19
CA GLN A 51 23.62 6.67 18.28
C GLN A 51 22.67 6.47 17.11
N ARG A 52 21.34 6.59 17.32
CA ARG A 52 20.37 6.54 16.23
C ARG A 52 20.52 7.73 15.29
N SER A 53 20.81 8.92 15.81
CA SER A 53 21.04 10.12 15.00
C SER A 53 22.18 9.94 13.99
N LEU A 54 23.23 9.20 14.35
CA LEU A 54 24.37 8.89 13.47
C LEU A 54 24.01 7.93 12.32
N LEU A 55 22.96 7.12 12.48
CA LEU A 55 22.48 6.18 11.46
C LEU A 55 21.46 6.79 10.50
N HIS A 56 20.98 8.00 10.77
CA HIS A 56 20.11 8.70 9.83
C HIS A 56 20.92 9.18 8.63
N ARG A 57 20.70 8.54 7.48
CA ARG A 57 21.14 9.09 6.18
C ARG A 57 20.38 10.41 5.95
N PRO A 58 21.08 11.54 5.68
CA PRO A 58 20.40 12.78 5.34
C PRO A 58 19.57 12.53 4.07
N LEU A 59 18.31 12.97 4.09
CA LEU A 59 17.48 12.95 2.89
C LEU A 59 18.15 13.84 1.85
N GLU A 60 18.46 13.25 0.71
CA GLU A 60 18.91 13.97 -0.48
C GLU A 60 17.88 15.07 -0.81
N GLN A 61 18.35 16.30 -1.06
CA GLN A 61 17.47 17.43 -1.40
C GLN A 61 16.62 17.13 -2.65
N SER A 62 17.12 16.29 -3.55
CA SER A 62 16.40 15.79 -4.72
C SER A 62 15.12 15.02 -4.35
N LEU A 63 15.21 14.12 -3.36
CA LEU A 63 14.07 13.32 -2.90
C LEU A 63 13.00 14.17 -2.22
N THR A 64 13.40 15.19 -1.46
CA THR A 64 12.44 16.10 -0.81
C THR A 64 11.73 16.98 -1.82
N GLN A 65 12.42 17.46 -2.85
CA GLN A 65 11.81 18.24 -3.93
C GLN A 65 10.86 17.40 -4.80
N GLU A 66 11.24 16.16 -5.12
CA GLU A 66 10.39 15.22 -5.87
C GLU A 66 9.12 14.85 -5.07
N GLN A 67 9.28 14.59 -3.77
CA GLN A 67 8.17 14.29 -2.87
C GLN A 67 7.26 15.52 -2.68
N GLN A 68 7.79 16.74 -2.64
CA GLN A 68 6.99 17.97 -2.62
C GLN A 68 6.17 18.16 -3.90
N SER A 69 6.72 17.85 -5.08
CA SER A 69 5.95 17.87 -6.34
C SER A 69 4.86 16.80 -6.41
N TYR A 70 5.05 15.66 -5.74
CA TYR A 70 4.04 14.60 -5.63
C TYR A 70 2.96 14.95 -4.59
N THR A 71 3.27 15.83 -3.64
CA THR A 71 2.35 16.27 -2.59
C THR A 71 1.49 17.43 -3.11
N ARG A 72 0.19 17.44 -2.77
CA ARG A 72 -0.82 18.41 -3.22
C ARG A 72 -0.29 19.85 -3.26
N THR A 73 -0.30 20.47 -4.44
CA THR A 73 -0.14 21.91 -4.60
C THR A 73 -1.50 22.60 -4.58
N ALA A 74 -1.58 23.85 -4.10
CA ALA A 74 -2.82 24.63 -4.08
C ALA A 74 -3.51 24.73 -5.47
N GLY A 75 -2.75 24.64 -6.57
CA GLY A 75 -3.29 24.59 -7.93
C GLY A 75 -3.90 23.23 -8.32
N ASN A 76 -3.41 22.13 -7.76
CA ASN A 76 -3.95 20.78 -8.00
C ASN A 76 -5.21 20.51 -7.16
N GLU A 77 -5.40 21.19 -6.03
CA GLU A 77 -6.61 21.07 -5.20
C GLU A 77 -7.88 21.57 -5.90
N ILE A 78 -7.74 22.50 -6.85
CA ILE A 78 -8.86 23.03 -7.65
C ILE A 78 -9.37 21.96 -8.64
N ARG A 79 -8.53 21.00 -9.03
CA ARG A 79 -8.90 19.93 -9.96
C ARG A 79 -9.36 18.72 -9.18
N ALA A 80 -10.65 18.38 -9.30
CA ALA A 80 -11.20 17.15 -8.75
C ALA A 80 -10.39 15.95 -9.29
N GLN A 81 -9.69 15.25 -8.40
CA GLN A 81 -8.85 14.09 -8.74
C GLN A 81 -9.69 12.94 -9.33
N PHE A 82 -10.96 12.85 -8.93
CA PHE A 82 -11.94 11.91 -9.47
C PHE A 82 -13.03 12.69 -10.20
N ARG A 83 -13.11 12.51 -11.51
CA ARG A 83 -14.19 13.09 -12.32
C ARG A 83 -15.46 12.29 -12.13
N ARG A 84 -16.62 12.95 -12.12
CA ARG A 84 -17.92 12.28 -12.08
C ARG A 84 -18.27 11.76 -13.47
N LEU A 85 -18.94 10.62 -13.54
CA LEU A 85 -19.50 10.10 -14.78
C LEU A 85 -20.79 10.87 -15.13
N PRO A 86 -21.05 11.21 -16.40
CA PRO A 86 -22.32 11.80 -16.79
C PRO A 86 -23.50 10.90 -16.40
N ASN A 87 -24.55 11.51 -15.86
CA ASN A 87 -25.77 10.82 -15.46
C ASN A 87 -26.93 11.40 -16.28
N PRO A 88 -27.26 10.82 -17.45
CA PRO A 88 -28.32 11.33 -18.28
C PRO A 88 -29.70 11.08 -17.65
N ASP A 89 -30.64 11.95 -18.00
CA ASP A 89 -32.04 11.76 -17.66
C ASP A 89 -32.72 10.82 -18.66
N MET A 90 -33.51 9.90 -18.13
CA MET A 90 -34.29 8.92 -18.88
C MET A 90 -35.75 9.32 -18.87
N LEU A 91 -36.43 9.13 -20.01
CA LEU A 91 -37.86 9.36 -20.15
C LEU A 91 -38.59 8.01 -20.11
N MET A 92 -39.55 7.88 -19.20
CA MET A 92 -40.49 6.75 -19.19
C MET A 92 -41.87 7.24 -19.59
N TYR A 93 -42.58 6.45 -20.39
CA TYR A 93 -43.99 6.65 -20.68
C TYR A 93 -44.82 5.60 -19.96
N VAL A 94 -45.77 6.06 -19.15
CA VAL A 94 -46.74 5.21 -18.46
C VAL A 94 -47.99 5.15 -19.33
N TYR A 95 -48.35 3.95 -19.77
CA TYR A 95 -49.58 3.75 -20.55
C TYR A 95 -50.82 3.95 -19.68
N PRO A 96 -51.92 4.48 -20.24
CA PRO A 96 -53.19 4.54 -19.53
C PRO A 96 -53.61 3.15 -19.06
N HIS A 97 -53.99 3.02 -17.78
CA HIS A 97 -54.40 1.75 -17.18
C HIS A 97 -55.39 1.98 -16.03
N LEU A 98 -56.01 0.90 -15.55
CA LEU A 98 -56.83 0.91 -14.34
C LEU A 98 -55.98 0.43 -13.16
N THR A 99 -56.20 0.99 -11.98
CA THR A 99 -55.54 0.51 -10.75
C THR A 99 -56.08 -0.83 -10.29
N ASP A 100 -55.19 -1.67 -9.75
CA ASP A 100 -55.59 -2.94 -9.12
C ASP A 100 -56.32 -2.66 -7.79
N GLY A 101 -57.55 -3.16 -7.66
CA GLY A 101 -58.39 -3.05 -6.46
C GLY A 101 -59.67 -2.25 -6.69
N GLU A 102 -59.55 -0.96 -6.97
CA GLU A 102 -60.68 -0.09 -7.34
C GLU A 102 -60.36 0.51 -8.72
N PRO A 103 -61.24 0.36 -9.74
CA PRO A 103 -60.91 0.65 -11.14
C PRO A 103 -60.89 2.15 -11.44
N THR A 104 -60.01 2.88 -10.78
CA THR A 104 -59.78 4.31 -11.04
C THR A 104 -58.89 4.44 -12.28
N PRO A 105 -59.29 5.25 -13.28
CA PRO A 105 -58.50 5.44 -14.48
C PRO A 105 -57.24 6.27 -14.22
N VAL A 106 -56.09 5.72 -14.58
CA VAL A 106 -54.80 6.42 -14.63
C VAL A 106 -54.56 6.88 -16.06
N PRO A 107 -54.38 8.20 -16.32
CA PRO A 107 -54.09 8.70 -17.66
C PRO A 107 -52.67 8.31 -18.10
N GLY A 108 -52.40 8.39 -19.39
CA GLY A 108 -51.04 8.26 -19.91
C GLY A 108 -50.22 9.51 -19.62
N TYR A 109 -48.98 9.35 -19.15
CA TYR A 109 -48.08 10.46 -18.91
C TYR A 109 -46.61 10.04 -19.06
N SER A 110 -45.75 11.03 -19.32
CA SER A 110 -44.31 10.84 -19.37
C SER A 110 -43.66 11.35 -18.08
N THR A 111 -42.69 10.61 -17.55
CA THR A 111 -41.88 11.03 -16.40
C THR A 111 -40.40 10.97 -16.75
N VAL A 112 -39.62 11.85 -16.11
CA VAL A 112 -38.17 11.92 -16.27
C VAL A 112 -37.51 11.44 -14.97
N PHE A 113 -36.51 10.58 -15.06
CA PHE A 113 -35.76 10.06 -13.91
C PHE A 113 -34.28 9.85 -14.28
N PRO A 114 -33.35 9.96 -13.33
CA PRO A 114 -31.92 9.81 -13.62
C PRO A 114 -31.56 8.35 -13.93
N PHE A 115 -30.62 8.14 -14.84
CA PHE A 115 -30.13 6.80 -15.19
C PHE A 115 -29.44 6.08 -14.01
N TYR A 116 -28.65 6.81 -13.22
CA TYR A 116 -28.02 6.34 -11.99
C TYR A 116 -28.65 6.98 -10.74
N THR A 117 -28.92 6.16 -9.72
CA THR A 117 -29.46 6.62 -8.42
C THR A 117 -28.45 7.36 -7.56
N ARG A 118 -27.15 7.14 -7.79
CA ARG A 118 -26.04 7.75 -7.07
C ARG A 118 -25.01 8.31 -8.04
N VAL A 119 -24.26 9.31 -7.60
CA VAL A 119 -23.13 9.86 -8.36
C VAL A 119 -22.05 8.79 -8.47
N GLN A 120 -21.69 8.43 -9.71
CA GLN A 120 -20.56 7.55 -9.99
C GLN A 120 -19.34 8.39 -10.36
N TYR A 121 -18.15 7.90 -10.00
CA TYR A 121 -16.87 8.50 -10.39
C TYR A 121 -16.25 7.66 -11.50
N ALA A 122 -15.65 8.33 -12.48
CA ALA A 122 -14.96 7.70 -13.60
C ALA A 122 -13.68 7.01 -13.12
N MET A 123 -13.46 5.79 -13.59
CA MET A 123 -12.20 5.08 -13.40
C MET A 123 -11.10 5.65 -14.33
N PRO A 124 -9.81 5.41 -14.02
CA PRO A 124 -8.72 5.81 -14.90
C PRO A 124 -8.90 5.24 -16.31
N GLY A 125 -8.92 6.11 -17.32
CA GLY A 125 -9.12 5.73 -18.73
C GLY A 125 -10.57 5.81 -19.23
N GLU A 126 -11.55 6.00 -18.36
CA GLU A 126 -12.94 6.24 -18.75
C GLU A 126 -13.17 7.70 -19.20
N ARG A 127 -14.10 7.89 -20.13
CA ARG A 127 -14.49 9.23 -20.60
C ARG A 127 -15.51 9.84 -19.64
N ALA A 128 -15.26 11.06 -19.18
CA ALA A 128 -16.14 11.80 -18.27
C ALA A 128 -17.04 12.85 -18.97
N GLU A 129 -17.06 12.86 -20.30
CA GLU A 129 -17.79 13.83 -21.13
C GLU A 129 -19.11 13.21 -21.61
N ALA A 130 -20.20 13.97 -21.57
CA ALA A 130 -21.45 13.60 -22.23
C ALA A 130 -21.33 13.81 -23.75
N LEU A 131 -21.92 12.92 -24.55
CA LEU A 131 -22.01 13.01 -26.01
C LEU A 131 -22.99 14.09 -26.46
#